data_AF-A0A2S9XH83-F1
#
_entry.id   AF-A0A2S9XH83-F1
#
_cell.length_a   1.000
_cell.length_b   1.000
_cell.length_c   1.000
_cell.angle_alpha   90.00
_cell.angle_beta   90.00
_cell.angle_gamma   90.00
#
_symmetry.space_group_name_H-M   'P 1'
#
loop_
_entity.id
_entity.type
_entity.pdbx_description
1 polymer ?
#
loop_
_entity_poly.entity_id
_entity_poly.type
_entity_poly.pdbx_seq_one_letter_code
_entity_poly.pdbx_strand_id
1 'polypeptide(L)'
;MSLSRRLIPVLLLPLVFACGVAEDDRNMPMFTTGDGSETNADGGTGEAGSDMGTGDGDGDSGDGDGEPGDGDGEPGDGDTGDGDTGDGDTGDGDCATDPAQVGSSCGQASAYHGTYAIGEVAADLPVGTITATDNGQGNGAEDWYQVDFPIDPDNPRPMAGMAVIEFATNDNNDYRFEVYRDCGAEAYGQGLAAEFGASSPPLTEWSFSDLAPNEEQLEYAENTLWPTTVWVRVFRFQNDGTCNNYQLAVSRN
;
A
#
# COMPACT_ATOMS: atom_id res chain seq x y z
N MET A 1 -44.24 -44.02 9.90
CA MET A 1 -43.53 -42.74 10.07
C MET A 1 -43.32 -42.16 8.68
N SER A 2 -44.11 -41.16 8.28
CA SER A 2 -44.11 -40.60 6.92
C SER A 2 -43.30 -39.31 6.91
N LEU A 3 -42.18 -39.30 6.20
CA LEU A 3 -41.27 -38.16 6.05
C LEU A 3 -41.79 -37.24 4.94
N SER A 4 -42.38 -36.11 5.34
CA SER A 4 -42.83 -35.06 4.43
C SER A 4 -41.65 -34.20 4.00
N ARG A 5 -41.21 -34.32 2.74
CA ARG A 5 -40.22 -33.44 2.11
C ARG A 5 -40.88 -32.13 1.70
N ARG A 6 -40.46 -31.01 2.31
CA ARG A 6 -40.82 -29.66 1.87
C ARG A 6 -39.89 -29.23 0.74
N LEU A 7 -40.46 -28.97 -0.44
CA LEU A 7 -39.82 -28.30 -1.56
C LEU A 7 -39.79 -26.79 -1.28
N ILE A 8 -38.59 -26.19 -1.29
CA ILE A 8 -38.39 -24.74 -1.22
C ILE A 8 -38.40 -24.22 -2.67
N PRO A 9 -39.26 -23.25 -3.02
CA PRO A 9 -39.25 -22.66 -4.36
C PRO A 9 -38.08 -21.67 -4.45
N VAL A 10 -37.19 -21.93 -5.41
CA VAL A 10 -36.11 -21.01 -5.81
C VAL A 10 -36.76 -19.86 -6.58
N LEU A 11 -36.80 -18.68 -5.97
CA LEU A 11 -37.26 -17.45 -6.59
C LEU A 11 -36.11 -16.86 -7.42
N LEU A 12 -36.17 -17.02 -8.74
CA LEU A 12 -35.27 -16.35 -9.69
C LEU A 12 -35.65 -14.86 -9.77
N LEU A 13 -34.81 -13.99 -9.21
CA LEU A 13 -34.88 -12.55 -9.46
C LEU A 13 -34.18 -12.23 -10.81
N PRO A 14 -34.82 -11.47 -11.72
CA PRO A 14 -34.13 -10.93 -12.88
C PRO A 14 -33.22 -9.77 -12.47
N LEU A 15 -31.91 -9.93 -12.68
CA LEU A 15 -30.95 -8.82 -12.69
C LEU A 15 -31.26 -7.92 -13.89
N VAL A 16 -31.67 -6.68 -13.63
CA VAL A 16 -31.75 -5.63 -14.64
C VAL A 16 -30.43 -4.87 -14.58
N PHE A 17 -29.57 -5.05 -15.58
CA PHE A 17 -28.41 -4.18 -15.81
C PHE A 17 -28.92 -2.86 -16.38
N ALA A 18 -28.92 -1.82 -15.55
CA ALA A 18 -29.05 -0.44 -16.01
C ALA A 18 -27.64 0.08 -16.31
N CYS A 19 -27.30 0.20 -17.60
CA CYS A 19 -26.16 1.00 -18.04
C CYS A 19 -26.49 2.48 -17.82
N GLY A 20 -26.07 3.03 -16.68
CA GLY A 20 -25.95 4.47 -16.49
C GLY A 20 -24.66 4.94 -17.13
N VAL A 21 -24.76 5.80 -18.13
CA VAL A 21 -23.64 6.62 -18.63
C VAL A 21 -23.23 7.57 -17.49
N ALA A 22 -22.02 7.40 -16.96
CA ALA A 22 -21.44 8.35 -16.03
C ALA A 22 -21.08 9.62 -16.82
N GLU A 23 -21.72 10.74 -16.47
CA GLU A 23 -21.28 12.06 -16.90
C GLU A 23 -19.99 12.43 -16.17
N ASP A 24 -19.12 13.12 -16.92
CA ASP A 24 -17.75 13.49 -16.59
C ASP A 24 -17.72 14.66 -15.59
N ASP A 25 -17.69 14.37 -14.29
CA ASP A 25 -17.54 15.36 -13.20
C ASP A 25 -16.06 15.63 -12.85
N ARG A 26 -15.18 15.79 -13.84
CA ARG A 26 -13.78 16.21 -13.64
C ARG A 26 -13.60 17.72 -13.45
N ASN A 27 -14.42 18.35 -12.61
CA ASN A 27 -14.19 19.75 -12.23
C ASN A 27 -14.67 20.10 -10.81
N MET A 28 -14.17 19.37 -9.81
CA MET A 28 -14.22 19.84 -8.42
C MET A 28 -12.97 20.69 -8.15
N PRO A 29 -13.12 21.98 -7.80
CA PRO A 29 -11.98 22.85 -7.51
C PRO A 29 -11.27 22.36 -6.24
N MET A 30 -10.03 21.93 -6.40
CA MET A 30 -9.09 21.70 -5.30
C MET A 30 -8.91 23.02 -4.54
N PHE A 31 -9.21 23.00 -3.24
CA PHE A 31 -8.99 24.12 -2.33
C PHE A 31 -7.48 24.35 -2.18
N THR A 32 -7.00 25.43 -2.79
CA THR A 32 -5.70 26.03 -2.50
C THR A 32 -5.86 26.86 -1.22
N THR A 33 -5.29 26.36 -0.13
CA THR A 33 -5.07 27.14 1.09
C THR A 33 -3.87 28.04 0.84
N GLY A 34 -4.14 29.23 0.29
CA GLY A 34 -3.13 30.26 0.01
C GLY A 34 -3.62 31.62 0.49
N ASP A 35 -3.45 31.87 1.78
CA ASP A 35 -3.59 33.19 2.37
C ASP A 35 -2.32 34.00 2.03
N GLY A 36 -2.43 35.09 1.28
CA GLY A 36 -1.28 35.98 1.07
C GLY A 36 -1.24 36.83 -0.19
N SER A 37 -1.71 38.07 -0.04
CA SER A 37 -1.15 39.28 -0.65
C SER A 37 -1.44 39.59 -2.13
N GLU A 38 -2.31 40.58 -2.30
CA GLU A 38 -2.40 41.45 -3.46
C GLU A 38 -1.03 42.02 -3.88
N THR A 39 -0.69 42.00 -5.17
CA THR A 39 -0.57 43.20 -6.03
C THR A 39 0.09 42.87 -7.39
N ASN A 40 -0.56 43.34 -8.46
CA ASN A 40 -0.01 43.82 -9.75
C ASN A 40 1.16 43.06 -10.42
N ALA A 41 0.88 42.43 -11.56
CA ALA A 41 1.72 42.56 -12.74
C ALA A 41 0.92 42.30 -14.02
N ASP A 42 0.72 43.37 -14.77
CA ASP A 42 0.22 43.41 -16.13
C ASP A 42 1.36 43.07 -17.11
N GLY A 43 1.04 42.40 -18.22
CA GLY A 43 1.87 42.38 -19.42
C GLY A 43 2.77 41.15 -19.66
N GLY A 44 2.49 40.41 -20.73
CA GLY A 44 3.48 39.51 -21.32
C GLY A 44 2.95 38.42 -22.25
N THR A 45 2.35 38.80 -23.39
CA THR A 45 2.23 37.90 -24.54
C THR A 45 3.60 37.76 -25.23
N GLY A 46 4.20 36.57 -25.21
CA GLY A 46 5.33 36.17 -26.06
C GLY A 46 5.18 34.67 -26.37
N GLU A 47 4.72 34.31 -27.57
CA GLU A 47 5.52 33.96 -28.75
C GLU A 47 6.41 32.72 -28.59
N ALA A 48 6.02 31.68 -29.35
CA ALA A 48 6.83 30.83 -30.23
C ALA A 48 8.11 30.15 -29.72
N GLY A 49 8.13 28.82 -29.88
CA GLY A 49 9.35 27.99 -29.98
C GLY A 49 8.94 26.51 -29.99
N SER A 50 8.83 25.86 -31.15
CA SER A 50 9.91 25.04 -31.77
C SER A 50 10.17 23.77 -30.96
N ASP A 51 9.70 22.62 -31.43
CA ASP A 51 10.44 21.72 -32.36
C ASP A 51 11.56 20.95 -31.64
N MET A 52 11.43 19.62 -31.64
CA MET A 52 12.45 18.61 -31.99
C MET A 52 12.34 17.34 -31.14
N GLY A 53 12.17 16.19 -31.82
CA GLY A 53 12.74 14.93 -31.36
C GLY A 53 11.81 13.72 -31.35
N THR A 54 11.32 13.26 -32.50
CA THR A 54 10.93 11.84 -32.67
C THR A 54 12.20 11.03 -32.84
N GLY A 55 12.71 10.47 -31.73
CA GLY A 55 13.84 9.55 -31.73
C GLY A 55 13.36 8.12 -31.94
N ASP A 56 13.39 7.66 -33.19
CA ASP A 56 13.26 6.25 -33.54
C ASP A 56 14.55 5.53 -33.15
N GLY A 57 14.48 4.79 -32.03
CA GLY A 57 15.55 3.92 -31.57
C GLY A 57 15.34 2.49 -32.03
N ASP A 58 15.76 2.20 -33.26
CA ASP A 58 15.94 0.84 -33.76
C ASP A 58 17.17 0.22 -33.05
N GLY A 59 16.92 -0.67 -32.09
CA GLY A 59 17.93 -1.22 -31.18
C GLY A 59 17.86 -2.74 -31.02
N ASP A 60 18.33 -3.41 -32.06
CA ASP A 60 19.08 -4.67 -32.07
C ASP A 60 18.39 -6.02 -31.73
N SER A 61 18.58 -6.94 -32.68
CA SER A 61 18.11 -8.32 -32.70
C SER A 61 19.22 -9.22 -32.13
N GLY A 62 19.08 -9.61 -30.88
CA GLY A 62 19.95 -10.61 -30.25
C GLY A 62 19.38 -12.02 -30.39
N ASP A 63 19.60 -12.64 -31.54
CA ASP A 63 19.34 -14.06 -31.77
C ASP A 63 20.44 -14.87 -31.06
N GLY A 64 20.21 -15.23 -29.80
CA GLY A 64 21.10 -16.07 -29.00
C GLY A 64 20.76 -17.56 -29.16
N ASP A 65 21.25 -18.16 -30.23
CA ASP A 65 21.32 -19.59 -30.49
C ASP A 65 22.41 -20.26 -29.65
N GLY A 66 22.09 -20.51 -28.37
CA GLY A 66 22.87 -21.37 -27.47
C GLY A 66 22.37 -22.82 -27.51
N GLU A 67 23.26 -23.72 -27.88
CA GLU A 67 23.06 -25.15 -28.17
C GLU A 67 22.40 -25.98 -27.05
N PRO A 68 21.67 -27.07 -27.40
CA PRO A 68 21.28 -28.10 -26.44
C PRO A 68 22.50 -28.95 -26.07
N GLY A 69 22.91 -28.86 -24.80
CA GLY A 69 23.91 -29.74 -24.21
C GLY A 69 23.34 -31.14 -23.98
N ASP A 70 23.70 -32.06 -24.87
CA ASP A 70 23.52 -33.50 -24.73
C ASP A 70 24.54 -34.03 -23.69
N GLY A 71 24.20 -33.93 -22.41
CA GLY A 71 24.98 -34.47 -21.29
C GLY A 71 24.45 -35.84 -20.85
N ASP A 72 24.99 -36.86 -21.50
CA ASP A 72 25.03 -38.26 -21.14
C ASP A 72 25.44 -38.51 -19.67
N GLY A 73 24.76 -39.46 -19.05
CA GLY A 73 24.81 -39.68 -17.62
C GLY A 73 26.09 -40.32 -17.08
N GLU A 74 26.31 -40.09 -15.79
CA GLU A 74 26.97 -41.04 -14.90
C GLU A 74 26.04 -41.39 -13.72
N PRO A 75 25.75 -42.68 -13.47
CA PRO A 75 25.20 -43.14 -12.21
C PRO A 75 26.36 -43.60 -11.30
N GLY A 76 26.77 -42.72 -10.41
CA GLY A 76 27.70 -42.97 -9.32
C GLY A 76 27.74 -41.70 -8.46
N ASP A 77 27.79 -41.75 -7.15
CA ASP A 77 28.13 -42.80 -6.21
C ASP A 77 27.43 -42.49 -4.88
N GLY A 78 27.08 -43.55 -4.14
CA GLY A 78 26.46 -43.39 -2.83
C GLY A 78 27.43 -42.78 -1.85
N ASP A 79 27.37 -41.46 -1.69
CA ASP A 79 27.95 -40.79 -0.54
C ASP A 79 26.98 -40.89 0.64
N THR A 80 27.44 -41.57 1.67
CA THR A 80 26.70 -41.84 2.91
C THR A 80 27.59 -41.38 4.05
N GLY A 81 27.46 -40.10 4.39
CA GLY A 81 28.17 -39.50 5.52
C GLY A 81 29.21 -38.51 5.03
N ASP A 82 28.84 -37.24 5.02
CA ASP A 82 28.92 -36.45 6.23
C ASP A 82 27.71 -35.53 6.41
N GLY A 83 27.25 -35.44 7.66
CA GLY A 83 26.19 -34.53 8.07
C GLY A 83 26.66 -33.09 8.09
N ASP A 84 27.10 -32.58 6.95
CA ASP A 84 27.03 -31.15 6.68
C ASP A 84 25.58 -30.87 6.26
N THR A 85 24.76 -30.53 7.26
CA THR A 85 23.63 -29.63 7.05
C THR A 85 24.18 -28.25 6.70
N GLY A 86 24.97 -28.19 5.63
CA GLY A 86 25.39 -26.96 4.98
C GLY A 86 24.17 -26.39 4.29
N ASP A 87 23.34 -25.73 5.10
CA ASP A 87 22.44 -24.64 4.72
C ASP A 87 23.27 -23.42 4.24
N GLY A 88 24.31 -23.68 3.45
CA GLY A 88 25.29 -22.73 2.94
C GLY A 88 24.75 -21.81 1.84
N ASP A 89 23.54 -21.28 2.02
CA ASP A 89 23.13 -19.99 1.45
C ASP A 89 23.58 -18.88 2.42
N THR A 90 24.90 -18.74 2.60
CA THR A 90 25.53 -17.65 3.36
C THR A 90 25.81 -16.41 2.51
N GLY A 91 24.87 -16.03 1.66
CA GLY A 91 24.95 -14.83 0.84
C GLY A 91 23.80 -14.90 -0.15
N ASP A 92 22.80 -14.03 -0.16
CA ASP A 92 22.74 -12.61 0.17
C ASP A 92 21.25 -12.34 0.49
N GLY A 93 20.86 -11.80 1.65
CA GLY A 93 19.46 -11.36 1.85
C GLY A 93 18.60 -12.09 2.89
N ASP A 94 19.18 -12.82 3.83
CA ASP A 94 18.48 -13.66 4.81
C ASP A 94 17.77 -12.91 5.95
N CYS A 95 17.82 -11.58 5.95
CA CYS A 95 17.05 -10.76 6.88
C CYS A 95 15.78 -10.21 6.25
N ALA A 96 15.45 -10.53 4.99
CA ALA A 96 14.19 -10.07 4.41
C ALA A 96 12.98 -10.57 5.20
N THR A 97 11.96 -9.71 5.36
CA THR A 97 10.68 -10.11 5.98
C THR A 97 10.08 -11.30 5.24
N ASP A 98 9.50 -12.25 5.97
CA ASP A 98 8.75 -13.35 5.37
C ASP A 98 7.49 -12.81 4.67
N PRO A 99 7.34 -12.96 3.33
CA PRO A 99 6.15 -12.48 2.62
C PRO A 99 4.84 -13.13 3.08
N ALA A 100 4.91 -14.29 3.76
CA ALA A 100 3.74 -14.92 4.37
C ALA A 100 3.22 -14.15 5.59
N GLN A 101 4.04 -13.26 6.18
CA GLN A 101 3.66 -12.41 7.31
C GLN A 101 3.17 -11.03 6.91
N VAL A 102 3.65 -10.48 5.80
CA VAL A 102 3.45 -9.05 5.47
C VAL A 102 3.04 -8.80 4.02
N GLY A 103 2.85 -9.82 3.18
CA GLY A 103 2.51 -9.64 1.77
C GLY A 103 3.59 -8.96 0.91
N SER A 104 3.75 -9.41 -0.34
CA SER A 104 4.67 -8.77 -1.30
C SER A 104 4.00 -7.77 -2.24
N SER A 105 2.68 -7.64 -2.16
CA SER A 105 1.91 -6.65 -2.89
C SER A 105 0.61 -6.35 -2.14
N CYS A 106 -0.02 -5.20 -2.44
CA CYS A 106 -1.33 -4.91 -1.88
C CYS A 106 -2.36 -6.01 -2.26
N GLY A 107 -3.28 -6.31 -1.33
CA GLY A 107 -4.37 -7.26 -1.55
C GLY A 107 -4.00 -8.75 -1.44
N GLN A 108 -2.76 -9.09 -1.09
CA GLN A 108 -2.41 -10.46 -0.72
C GLN A 108 -3.02 -10.84 0.62
N ALA A 109 -3.44 -12.10 0.77
CA ALA A 109 -4.08 -12.54 2.01
C ALA A 109 -3.16 -12.45 3.23
N SER A 110 -1.83 -12.62 3.04
CA SER A 110 -0.83 -12.45 4.11
C SER A 110 -0.70 -11.01 4.59
N ALA A 111 -1.16 -10.02 3.82
CA ALA A 111 -1.19 -8.63 4.24
C ALA A 111 -2.20 -8.39 5.38
N TYR A 112 -3.19 -9.27 5.57
CA TYR A 112 -4.30 -8.99 6.46
C TYR A 112 -3.94 -9.18 7.94
N HIS A 113 -3.94 -8.08 8.69
CA HIS A 113 -3.62 -8.05 10.12
C HIS A 113 -4.81 -7.75 11.03
N GLY A 114 -6.02 -7.94 10.51
CA GLY A 114 -7.24 -7.92 11.31
C GLY A 114 -7.95 -6.57 11.36
N THR A 115 -8.85 -6.51 12.33
CA THR A 115 -9.83 -5.45 12.52
C THR A 115 -9.57 -4.77 13.86
N TYR A 116 -9.61 -3.44 13.88
CA TYR A 116 -9.32 -2.60 15.04
C TYR A 116 -10.56 -1.78 15.43
N ALA A 117 -11.23 -2.22 16.49
CA ALA A 117 -12.33 -1.51 17.13
C ALA A 117 -11.83 -0.36 18.01
N ILE A 118 -12.74 0.52 18.43
CA ILE A 118 -12.39 1.65 19.33
C ILE A 118 -11.84 1.11 20.66
N GLY A 119 -10.69 1.65 21.07
CA GLY A 119 -9.94 1.23 22.26
C GLY A 119 -8.95 0.08 22.03
N GLU A 120 -8.86 -0.47 20.81
CA GLU A 120 -7.92 -1.54 20.49
C GLU A 120 -6.55 -1.01 20.06
N VAL A 121 -5.51 -1.77 20.43
CA VAL A 121 -4.11 -1.51 20.10
C VAL A 121 -3.44 -2.83 19.75
N ALA A 122 -2.75 -2.90 18.61
CA ALA A 122 -1.72 -3.90 18.35
C ALA A 122 -0.37 -3.21 18.24
N ALA A 123 0.56 -3.61 19.10
CA ALA A 123 1.95 -3.15 19.07
C ALA A 123 2.91 -4.28 18.67
N ASP A 124 2.35 -5.41 18.21
CA ASP A 124 3.03 -6.67 17.96
C ASP A 124 2.79 -7.21 16.54
N LEU A 125 2.59 -6.31 15.56
CA LEU A 125 2.65 -6.70 14.15
C LEU A 125 4.00 -7.34 13.82
N PRO A 126 4.11 -8.15 12.75
CA PRO A 126 5.36 -8.79 12.39
C PRO A 126 6.55 -7.83 12.38
N VAL A 127 7.67 -8.27 12.95
CA VAL A 127 8.94 -7.55 12.82
C VAL A 127 9.43 -7.76 11.40
N GLY A 128 9.57 -6.67 10.67
CA GLY A 128 10.03 -6.68 9.29
C GLY A 128 11.44 -6.13 9.14
N THR A 129 12.05 -6.48 8.02
CA THR A 129 13.32 -5.96 7.54
C THR A 129 13.30 -5.98 6.02
N ILE A 130 13.43 -4.81 5.41
CA ILE A 130 13.62 -4.65 3.97
C ILE A 130 15.06 -4.21 3.76
N THR A 131 15.81 -4.91 2.93
CA THR A 131 17.26 -4.67 2.73
C THR A 131 17.53 -3.62 1.66
N ALA A 132 16.75 -3.63 0.59
CA ALA A 132 16.88 -2.70 -0.53
C ALA A 132 16.16 -1.37 -0.24
N THR A 133 16.81 -0.23 -0.49
CA THR A 133 16.12 1.07 -0.51
C THR A 133 15.04 1.11 -1.58
N ASP A 134 13.96 1.83 -1.30
CA ASP A 134 12.82 1.98 -2.18
C ASP A 134 13.24 2.47 -3.57
N ASN A 135 12.88 1.67 -4.56
CA ASN A 135 13.06 1.95 -5.99
C ASN A 135 11.71 2.21 -6.68
N GLY A 136 10.63 2.39 -5.90
CA GLY A 136 9.27 2.65 -6.35
C GLY A 136 8.34 1.46 -6.10
N GLN A 137 7.03 1.73 -6.15
CA GLN A 137 5.98 0.74 -5.91
C GLN A 137 6.08 -0.47 -6.84
N GLY A 138 5.91 -1.68 -6.29
CA GLY A 138 5.84 -2.93 -7.07
C GLY A 138 7.20 -3.48 -7.51
N ASN A 139 8.30 -2.90 -7.06
CA ASN A 139 9.65 -3.35 -7.41
C ASN A 139 10.24 -4.39 -6.42
N GLY A 140 9.43 -4.92 -5.50
CA GLY A 140 9.77 -6.07 -4.65
C GLY A 140 10.56 -5.78 -3.38
N ALA A 141 10.86 -4.50 -3.08
CA ALA A 141 11.54 -4.06 -1.86
C ALA A 141 10.54 -3.37 -0.89
N GLU A 142 9.40 -4.02 -0.65
CA GLU A 142 8.29 -3.44 0.11
C GLU A 142 7.48 -4.51 0.82
N ASP A 143 6.96 -4.16 1.98
CA ASP A 143 6.08 -4.99 2.80
C ASP A 143 4.69 -4.33 2.87
N TRP A 144 3.63 -5.12 2.76
CA TRP A 144 2.25 -4.65 2.58
C TRP A 144 1.29 -5.11 3.67
N TYR A 145 0.86 -4.19 4.53
CA TYR A 145 -0.13 -4.49 5.57
C TYR A 145 -1.53 -4.07 5.09
N GLN A 146 -2.56 -4.79 5.52
CA GLN A 146 -3.97 -4.46 5.37
C GLN A 146 -4.62 -4.52 6.75
N VAL A 147 -5.24 -3.42 7.17
CA VAL A 147 -5.95 -3.31 8.44
C VAL A 147 -7.33 -2.71 8.24
N ASP A 148 -8.29 -3.19 9.02
CA ASP A 148 -9.67 -2.69 8.98
C ASP A 148 -9.98 -1.82 10.21
N PHE A 149 -10.63 -0.69 9.99
CA PHE A 149 -11.21 0.18 11.01
C PHE A 149 -12.73 0.27 10.78
N PRO A 150 -13.54 -0.70 11.23
CA PRO A 150 -14.97 -0.73 10.94
C PRO A 150 -15.68 0.39 11.70
N ILE A 151 -16.70 1.00 11.10
CA ILE A 151 -17.57 1.92 11.83
C ILE A 151 -18.39 1.11 12.84
N ASP A 152 -18.29 1.48 14.11
CA ASP A 152 -19.14 0.90 15.15
C ASP A 152 -20.57 1.42 14.97
N PRO A 153 -21.59 0.57 14.76
CA PRO A 153 -22.97 1.01 14.62
C PRO A 153 -23.51 1.70 15.89
N ASP A 154 -22.96 1.38 17.07
CA ASP A 154 -23.33 2.01 18.34
C ASP A 154 -22.61 3.34 18.56
N ASN A 155 -21.54 3.60 17.79
CA ASN A 155 -20.76 4.84 17.83
C ASN A 155 -20.47 5.37 16.41
N PRO A 156 -21.51 5.85 15.70
CA PRO A 156 -21.34 6.34 14.34
C PRO A 156 -20.50 7.62 14.31
N ARG A 157 -20.09 7.99 13.10
CA ARG A 157 -19.44 9.29 12.85
C ARG A 157 -20.27 10.44 13.44
N PRO A 158 -19.62 11.46 14.05
CA PRO A 158 -18.18 11.73 14.04
C PRO A 158 -17.40 11.19 15.24
N MET A 159 -17.89 10.12 15.87
CA MET A 159 -17.26 9.53 17.03
C MET A 159 -16.70 8.15 16.70
N ALA A 160 -16.33 7.91 15.44
CA ALA A 160 -15.77 6.64 14.99
C ALA A 160 -14.35 6.39 15.55
N GLY A 161 -13.82 7.30 16.37
CA GLY A 161 -12.50 7.22 16.98
C GLY A 161 -11.41 7.79 16.08
N MET A 162 -10.17 7.73 16.56
CA MET A 162 -8.99 8.16 15.82
C MET A 162 -8.15 6.93 15.48
N ALA A 163 -8.10 6.57 14.20
CA ALA A 163 -7.20 5.52 13.72
C ALA A 163 -5.77 6.06 13.66
N VAL A 164 -4.80 5.30 14.17
CA VAL A 164 -3.38 5.67 14.19
C VAL A 164 -2.54 4.49 13.74
N ILE A 165 -1.58 4.75 12.86
CA ILE A 165 -0.53 3.83 12.44
C ILE A 165 0.81 4.52 12.65
N GLU A 166 1.73 3.87 13.34
CA GLU A 166 3.08 4.38 13.59
C GLU A 166 4.10 3.23 13.64
N PHE A 167 5.38 3.56 13.74
CA PHE A 167 6.40 2.55 14.03
C PHE A 167 6.55 2.34 15.55
N ALA A 168 6.28 1.13 16.03
CA ALA A 168 6.73 0.68 17.36
C ALA A 168 8.27 0.56 17.42
N THR A 169 8.88 0.10 16.31
CA THR A 169 10.33 0.04 16.13
C THR A 169 10.69 0.56 14.74
N ASN A 170 11.73 1.38 14.64
CA ASN A 170 12.30 1.85 13.37
C ASN A 170 13.79 2.11 13.56
N ASP A 171 14.57 1.05 13.47
CA ASP A 171 16.02 1.10 13.70
C ASP A 171 16.67 2.11 12.75
N ASN A 172 17.47 3.01 13.32
CA ASN A 172 18.18 4.08 12.60
C ASN A 172 17.28 5.02 11.77
N ASN A 173 15.95 5.00 12.00
CA ASN A 173 14.96 5.74 11.21
C ASN A 173 15.04 5.40 9.71
N ASP A 174 15.30 4.13 9.40
CA ASP A 174 15.52 3.63 8.04
C ASP A 174 14.26 3.48 7.23
N TYR A 175 13.13 3.31 7.91
CA TYR A 175 11.87 2.93 7.28
C TYR A 175 10.89 4.08 7.22
N ARG A 176 10.07 4.04 6.19
CA ARG A 176 8.93 4.93 6.00
C ARG A 176 7.74 4.12 5.51
N PHE A 177 6.55 4.70 5.58
CA PHE A 177 5.38 4.08 5.00
C PHE A 177 4.45 5.06 4.28
N GLU A 178 3.63 4.49 3.40
CA GLU A 178 2.52 5.13 2.71
C GLU A 178 1.22 4.40 3.08
N VAL A 179 0.11 5.15 3.20
CA VAL A 179 -1.21 4.60 3.54
C VAL A 179 -2.19 4.85 2.40
N TYR A 180 -2.90 3.81 1.97
CA TYR A 180 -3.81 3.82 0.83
C TYR A 180 -5.23 3.45 1.25
N ARG A 181 -6.22 4.05 0.58
CA ARG A 181 -7.65 3.72 0.74
C ARG A 181 -8.13 2.60 -0.16
N ASP A 182 -7.34 2.24 -1.16
CA ASP A 182 -7.60 1.16 -2.10
C ASP A 182 -6.27 0.53 -2.49
N CYS A 183 -6.25 -0.79 -2.70
CA CYS A 183 -5.09 -1.47 -3.25
C CYS A 183 -4.81 -0.98 -4.68
N GLY A 184 -3.58 -0.51 -4.93
CA GLY A 184 -3.15 -0.02 -6.24
C GLY A 184 -3.51 1.44 -6.52
N ALA A 185 -4.09 2.14 -5.55
CA ALA A 185 -4.25 3.59 -5.61
C ALA A 185 -2.89 4.30 -5.69
N GLU A 186 -2.84 5.46 -6.37
CA GLU A 186 -1.69 6.36 -6.25
C GLU A 186 -1.63 6.92 -4.82
N ALA A 187 -0.45 6.83 -4.19
CA ALA A 187 -0.21 7.29 -2.81
C ALA A 187 -0.68 8.74 -2.57
N TYR A 188 -0.61 9.58 -3.61
CA TYR A 188 -0.93 11.01 -3.56
C TYR A 188 -2.20 11.39 -4.34
N GLY A 189 -2.80 10.47 -5.11
CA GLY A 189 -4.02 10.72 -5.88
C GLY A 189 -5.29 10.24 -5.18
N GLN A 190 -5.20 9.10 -4.48
CA GLN A 190 -6.28 8.47 -3.69
C GLN A 190 -5.77 7.90 -2.36
N GLY A 191 -4.45 7.93 -2.11
CA GLY A 191 -3.87 7.58 -0.82
C GLY A 191 -4.12 8.65 0.24
N LEU A 192 -4.06 8.24 1.50
CA LEU A 192 -4.23 9.11 2.65
C LEU A 192 -3.01 10.01 2.91
N ALA A 193 -1.91 9.78 2.19
CA ALA A 193 -0.74 10.67 2.16
C ALA A 193 -0.98 11.96 1.35
N ALA A 194 -2.05 12.01 0.53
CA ALA A 194 -2.37 13.14 -0.33
C ALA A 194 -2.64 14.46 0.41
N GLU A 195 -3.07 14.41 1.68
CA GLU A 195 -3.28 15.60 2.51
C GLU A 195 -1.99 16.44 2.68
N PHE A 196 -0.83 15.82 2.48
CA PHE A 196 0.46 16.47 2.56
C PHE A 196 1.02 16.87 1.18
N GLY A 197 0.41 16.47 0.06
CA GLY A 197 0.85 16.78 -1.31
C GLY A 197 1.92 15.86 -1.89
N ALA A 198 2.10 15.87 -3.21
CA ALA A 198 2.97 14.95 -3.97
C ALA A 198 4.48 15.04 -3.68
N SER A 199 4.89 16.01 -2.86
CA SER A 199 6.29 16.20 -2.44
C SER A 199 6.48 15.96 -0.94
N SER A 200 5.44 15.52 -0.24
CA SER A 200 5.56 15.29 1.18
C SER A 200 6.35 14.03 1.46
N PRO A 201 7.25 14.10 2.45
CA PRO A 201 8.09 12.98 2.77
C PRO A 201 7.21 11.80 3.18
N PRO A 202 7.63 10.57 2.83
CA PRO A 202 7.03 9.37 3.37
C PRO A 202 6.85 9.44 4.89
N LEU A 203 5.81 8.81 5.42
CA LEU A 203 5.37 9.00 6.81
C LEU A 203 6.14 8.11 7.79
N THR A 204 6.24 8.58 9.03
CA THR A 204 6.62 7.77 10.21
C THR A 204 5.43 7.54 11.15
N GLU A 205 4.38 8.33 10.98
CA GLU A 205 3.13 8.30 11.73
C GLU A 205 2.01 8.77 10.79
N TRP A 206 0.86 8.13 10.89
CA TRP A 206 -0.37 8.50 10.22
C TRP A 206 -1.53 8.41 11.20
N SER A 207 -2.41 9.41 11.16
CA SER A 207 -3.64 9.40 11.93
C SER A 207 -4.82 9.87 11.09
N PHE A 208 -5.99 9.31 11.31
CA PHE A 208 -7.25 9.78 10.74
C PHE A 208 -8.26 10.07 11.84
N SER A 209 -8.80 11.28 11.81
CA SER A 209 -9.88 11.75 12.68
C SER A 209 -10.97 12.33 11.79
N ASP A 210 -12.23 11.97 12.05
CA ASP A 210 -13.37 12.57 11.37
C ASP A 210 -13.90 13.85 12.05
N LEU A 211 -13.22 14.29 13.12
CA LEU A 211 -13.39 15.60 13.74
C LEU A 211 -12.57 16.66 12.99
N ALA A 212 -13.21 17.78 12.64
CA ALA A 212 -12.53 18.90 12.00
C ALA A 212 -11.50 19.54 12.96
N PRO A 213 -10.26 19.81 12.50
CA PRO A 213 -9.25 20.45 13.33
C PRO A 213 -9.70 21.88 13.68
N ASN A 214 -9.76 22.20 14.98
CA ASN A 214 -10.10 23.52 15.56
C ASN A 214 -11.58 23.89 15.65
N GLU A 215 -12.50 22.99 15.32
CA GLU A 215 -13.94 23.21 15.53
C GLU A 215 -14.31 22.77 16.96
N GLU A 216 -14.62 23.74 17.84
CA GLU A 216 -15.25 23.45 19.13
C GLU A 216 -16.67 22.91 18.87
N GLN A 217 -16.78 21.59 18.72
CA GLN A 217 -18.00 20.79 18.71
C GLN A 217 -18.74 20.63 17.37
N LEU A 218 -18.74 19.36 16.90
CA LEU A 218 -19.77 18.68 16.09
C LEU A 218 -19.83 18.94 14.58
N GLU A 219 -19.08 19.88 14.01
CA GLU A 219 -18.89 19.88 12.55
C GLU A 219 -17.94 18.75 12.16
N TYR A 220 -18.51 17.69 11.60
CA TYR A 220 -17.74 16.60 11.04
C TYR A 220 -17.38 16.91 9.60
N ALA A 221 -16.27 16.37 9.13
CA ALA A 221 -15.93 16.47 7.71
C ALA A 221 -16.93 15.61 6.91
N GLU A 222 -18.11 16.16 6.59
CA GLU A 222 -19.21 15.44 5.92
C GLU A 222 -18.77 14.86 4.58
N ASN A 223 -17.80 15.52 3.94
CA ASN A 223 -17.26 15.15 2.65
C ASN A 223 -16.05 14.21 2.72
N THR A 224 -15.51 13.92 3.92
CA THR A 224 -14.38 13.00 4.07
C THR A 224 -14.91 11.61 4.40
N LEU A 225 -14.61 10.62 3.58
CA LEU A 225 -15.01 9.24 3.82
C LEU A 225 -14.12 8.60 4.90
N TRP A 226 -14.75 7.87 5.83
CA TRP A 226 -14.03 7.07 6.82
C TRP A 226 -13.30 5.91 6.13
N PRO A 227 -11.99 5.70 6.36
CA PRO A 227 -11.26 4.61 5.74
C PRO A 227 -11.54 3.30 6.48
N THR A 228 -12.54 2.53 6.03
CA THR A 228 -12.90 1.25 6.67
C THR A 228 -11.82 0.19 6.54
N THR A 229 -11.04 0.25 5.47
CA THR A 229 -9.86 -0.58 5.23
C THR A 229 -8.76 0.34 4.72
N VAL A 230 -7.55 0.13 5.20
CA VAL A 230 -6.36 0.77 4.64
C VAL A 230 -5.30 -0.27 4.32
N TRP A 231 -4.49 0.06 3.32
CA TRP A 231 -3.29 -0.68 2.97
C TRP A 231 -2.08 0.18 3.35
N VAL A 232 -1.09 -0.42 4.00
CA VAL A 232 0.14 0.25 4.42
C VAL A 232 1.30 -0.37 3.66
N ARG A 233 2.04 0.44 2.92
CA ARG A 233 3.26 0.03 2.23
C ARG A 233 4.44 0.51 3.06
N VAL A 234 5.18 -0.42 3.66
CA VAL A 234 6.44 -0.10 4.33
C VAL A 234 7.58 -0.30 3.34
N PHE A 235 8.52 0.62 3.34
CA PHE A 235 9.73 0.54 2.52
C PHE A 235 10.92 1.13 3.24
N ARG A 236 12.12 0.70 2.84
CA ARG A 236 13.36 1.29 3.33
C ARG A 236 13.64 2.58 2.57
N PHE A 237 13.89 3.66 3.30
CA PHE A 237 14.18 4.98 2.77
C PHE A 237 15.70 5.28 2.71
N GLN A 238 16.50 4.66 3.56
CA GLN A 238 17.95 4.90 3.65
C GLN A 238 18.71 3.67 4.16
N ASN A 239 20.05 3.75 4.17
CA ASN A 239 20.95 2.73 4.71
C ASN A 239 20.76 1.34 4.04
N ASP A 240 20.84 1.35 2.71
CA ASP A 240 20.75 0.18 1.84
C ASP A 240 21.67 -0.97 2.29
N GLY A 241 21.19 -2.21 2.16
CA GLY A 241 21.93 -3.43 2.49
C GLY A 241 22.09 -3.75 3.99
N THR A 242 21.60 -2.91 4.91
CA THR A 242 21.60 -3.23 6.35
C THR A 242 20.48 -4.20 6.75
N CYS A 243 20.54 -4.83 7.93
CA CYS A 243 19.47 -5.67 8.50
C CYS A 243 18.79 -4.99 9.71
N ASN A 244 18.53 -3.69 9.58
CA ASN A 244 17.80 -2.93 10.58
C ASN A 244 16.34 -3.36 10.60
N ASN A 245 15.71 -3.39 11.78
CA ASN A 245 14.34 -3.84 11.90
C ASN A 245 13.34 -2.68 11.94
N TYR A 246 12.12 -2.98 11.55
CA TYR A 246 10.96 -2.16 11.86
C TYR A 246 9.83 -3.01 12.41
N GLN A 247 8.90 -2.36 13.09
CA GLN A 247 7.65 -2.97 13.53
C GLN A 247 6.57 -1.89 13.55
N LEU A 248 5.42 -2.15 12.93
CA LEU A 248 4.27 -1.24 12.97
C LEU A 248 3.47 -1.42 14.26
N ALA A 249 2.92 -0.33 14.76
CA ALA A 249 1.85 -0.31 15.76
C ALA A 249 0.59 0.30 15.14
N VAL A 250 -0.54 -0.29 15.47
CA VAL A 250 -1.86 0.14 15.01
C VAL A 250 -2.73 0.33 16.24
N SER A 251 -3.38 1.48 16.33
CA SER A 251 -4.35 1.74 17.40
C SER A 251 -5.57 2.47 16.88
N ARG A 252 -6.64 2.37 17.65
CA ARG A 252 -7.83 3.19 17.46
C ARG A 252 -8.31 3.71 18.80
N ASN A 253 -8.24 5.02 18.97
CA ASN A 253 -8.60 5.71 20.22
C ASN A 253 -10.01 6.29 20.20
#